data_AF-A0A7Z1B0Z9-F1
#
_entry.id   AF-A0A7Z1B0Z9-F1
#
_cell.length_a   1.000
_cell.length_b   1.000
_cell.length_c   1.000
_cell.angle_alpha   90.00
_cell.angle_beta   90.00
_cell.angle_gamma   90.00
#
_symmetry.space_group_name_H-M   'P 1'
#
loop_
_entity.id
_entity.type
_entity.pdbx_description
1 polymer ?
#
loop_
_entity_poly.entity_id
_entity_poly.type
_entity_poly.pdbx_seq_one_letter_code
_entity_poly.pdbx_strand_id
1 'polypeptide(L)'
;MAPGPRLTLADLPPAARAIASATTDAIAATRAGDPTAFDDACDRLLLADPEHTRVILGDTVRLLLEEVLPDGVDGDDLREIIGRGARTAAPWFPGVDPGVMVVVLSGALGIHPDSPPDSRTGEERPPEPDDPWDAVPPRPSAASVTQHAVVLLADLLSVRGRPLRGYLEAAFTEMARRETVEQP
;
A
#
# COMPACT_ATOMS: atom_id res chain seq x y z
N MET A 1 2.93 20.68 22.59
CA MET A 1 3.62 20.62 21.29
C MET A 1 2.55 20.82 20.22
N ALA A 2 2.61 21.92 19.47
CA ALA A 2 1.61 22.18 18.41
C ALA A 2 1.78 21.13 17.30
N PRO A 3 0.70 20.62 16.69
CA PRO A 3 0.82 19.76 15.52
C PRO A 3 1.57 20.53 14.42
N GLY A 4 2.56 19.88 13.81
CA GLY A 4 3.32 20.46 12.70
C GLY A 4 2.41 20.87 11.53
N PRO A 5 2.89 21.74 10.63
CA PRO A 5 2.09 22.19 9.49
C PRO A 5 1.67 21.00 8.63
N ARG A 6 0.38 20.94 8.28
CA ARG A 6 -0.14 19.96 7.30
C ARG A 6 0.28 20.39 5.91
N LEU A 7 0.92 19.49 5.17
CA LEU A 7 1.28 19.73 3.77
C LEU A 7 0.04 19.58 2.88
N THR A 8 -0.14 20.50 1.94
CA THR A 8 -1.09 20.31 0.84
C THR A 8 -0.37 19.78 -0.39
N LEU A 9 -1.10 19.16 -1.34
CA LEU A 9 -0.47 18.69 -2.59
C LEU A 9 0.21 19.82 -3.39
N ALA A 10 -0.21 21.07 -3.19
CA ALA A 10 0.38 22.23 -3.86
C ALA A 10 1.76 22.59 -3.30
N ASP A 11 2.01 22.27 -2.03
CA ASP A 11 3.26 22.58 -1.32
C ASP A 11 4.36 21.55 -1.58
N LEU A 12 4.02 20.43 -2.21
CA LEU A 12 4.93 19.32 -2.43
C LEU A 12 6.07 19.68 -3.39
N PRO A 13 7.30 19.16 -3.16
CA PRO A 13 8.37 19.25 -4.15
C PRO A 13 8.00 18.48 -5.44
N PRO A 14 8.67 18.76 -6.58
CA PRO A 14 8.33 18.14 -7.87
C PRO A 14 8.28 16.61 -7.85
N ALA A 15 9.23 15.96 -7.18
CA ALA A 15 9.27 14.49 -7.07
C ALA A 15 8.05 13.93 -6.32
N ALA A 16 7.68 14.53 -5.19
CA ALA A 16 6.49 14.13 -4.43
C ALA A 16 5.19 14.41 -5.20
N ARG A 17 5.12 15.50 -5.96
CA ARG A 17 3.97 15.78 -6.87
C ARG A 17 3.84 14.74 -7.97
N ALA A 18 4.94 14.21 -8.50
CA ALA A 18 4.91 13.15 -9.49
C ALA A 18 4.27 11.87 -8.93
N ILE A 19 4.66 11.47 -7.71
CA ILE A 19 4.03 10.35 -6.99
C ILE A 19 2.53 10.61 -6.78
N ALA A 20 2.16 11.78 -6.24
CA ALA A 20 0.76 12.12 -5.98
C ALA A 20 -0.11 12.10 -7.25
N SER A 21 0.41 12.63 -8.36
CA SER A 21 -0.28 12.62 -9.65
C SER A 21 -0.42 11.21 -10.19
N ALA A 22 0.67 10.42 -10.21
CA ALA A 22 0.64 9.06 -10.73
C ALA A 22 -0.30 8.16 -9.91
N THR A 23 -0.32 8.28 -8.58
CA THR A 23 -1.29 7.55 -7.72
C THR A 23 -2.74 7.97 -8.03
N THR A 24 -2.98 9.27 -8.26
CA THR A 24 -4.32 9.77 -8.61
C THR A 24 -4.78 9.22 -9.95
N ASP A 25 -3.92 9.23 -10.96
CA ASP A 25 -4.20 8.70 -12.29
C ASP A 25 -4.42 7.19 -12.26
N ALA A 26 -3.59 6.45 -11.49
CA ALA A 26 -3.71 5.01 -11.35
C ALA A 26 -5.06 4.62 -10.71
N ILE A 27 -5.49 5.34 -9.67
CA ILE A 27 -6.80 5.12 -9.04
C ILE A 27 -7.95 5.48 -9.99
N ALA A 28 -7.80 6.52 -10.82
CA ALA A 28 -8.78 6.87 -11.83
C ALA A 28 -8.90 5.76 -12.90
N ALA A 29 -7.77 5.23 -13.38
CA ALA A 29 -7.72 4.13 -14.35
C ALA A 29 -8.33 2.84 -13.77
N THR A 30 -8.00 2.49 -12.52
CA THR A 30 -8.61 1.36 -11.81
C THR A 30 -10.13 1.48 -11.73
N ARG A 31 -10.65 2.67 -11.42
CA ARG A 31 -12.11 2.91 -11.36
C ARG A 31 -12.78 2.85 -12.72
N ALA A 32 -12.06 3.19 -13.79
CA ALA A 32 -12.54 3.08 -15.16
C ALA A 32 -12.41 1.65 -15.73
N GLY A 33 -11.65 0.77 -15.07
CA GLY A 33 -11.30 -0.54 -15.60
C GLY A 33 -10.44 -0.47 -16.86
N ASP A 34 -9.57 0.55 -16.96
CA ASP A 34 -8.71 0.80 -18.11
C ASP A 34 -7.30 0.24 -17.86
N PRO A 35 -6.94 -0.92 -18.43
CA PRO A 35 -5.65 -1.55 -18.18
C PRO A 35 -4.48 -0.73 -18.74
N THR A 36 -4.65 -0.05 -19.87
CA THR A 36 -3.56 0.72 -20.50
C THR A 36 -3.25 1.96 -19.67
N ALA A 37 -4.27 2.72 -19.28
CA ALA A 37 -4.06 3.89 -18.42
C ALA A 37 -3.53 3.51 -17.03
N PHE A 38 -3.91 2.33 -16.54
CA PHE A 38 -3.43 1.79 -15.27
C PHE A 38 -1.94 1.45 -15.34
N ASP A 39 -1.52 0.71 -16.37
CA ASP A 39 -0.11 0.36 -16.57
C ASP A 39 0.75 1.62 -16.75
N ASP A 40 0.33 2.59 -17.57
CA ASP A 40 1.03 3.87 -17.76
C ASP A 40 1.21 4.65 -16.44
N ALA A 41 0.21 4.60 -15.55
CA ALA A 41 0.27 5.26 -14.26
C ALA A 41 1.17 4.51 -13.27
N CYS A 42 1.12 3.18 -13.26
CA CYS A 42 2.00 2.34 -12.44
C CYS A 42 3.46 2.42 -12.89
N ASP A 43 3.74 2.51 -14.18
CA ASP A 43 5.10 2.70 -14.70
C ASP A 43 5.70 4.03 -14.23
N ARG A 44 4.90 5.10 -14.17
CA ARG A 44 5.35 6.39 -13.59
C ARG A 44 5.66 6.28 -12.09
N LEU A 45 4.90 5.46 -11.35
CA LEU A 45 5.21 5.19 -9.94
C LEU A 45 6.51 4.39 -9.79
N LEU A 46 6.79 3.45 -10.70
CA LEU A 46 8.03 2.67 -10.70
C LEU A 46 9.27 3.48 -11.11
N LEU A 47 9.08 4.54 -11.89
CA LEU A 47 10.14 5.50 -12.23
C LEU A 47 10.41 6.53 -11.11
N ALA A 48 9.48 6.68 -10.16
CA ALA A 48 9.67 7.53 -9.00
C ALA A 48 10.59 6.87 -7.96
N ASP A 49 10.90 7.61 -6.89
CA ASP A 49 11.67 7.04 -5.78
C ASP A 49 10.92 5.84 -5.16
N PRO A 50 11.53 4.63 -5.16
CA PRO A 50 10.83 3.41 -4.77
C PRO A 50 10.51 3.37 -3.27
N GLU A 51 11.33 4.01 -2.43
CA GLU A 51 11.14 4.05 -0.99
C GLU A 51 9.98 4.97 -0.63
N HIS A 52 10.00 6.22 -1.11
CA HIS A 52 8.91 7.16 -0.91
C HIS A 52 7.60 6.66 -1.51
N THR A 53 7.64 6.03 -2.69
CA THR A 53 6.43 5.45 -3.31
C THR A 53 5.83 4.36 -2.42
N ARG A 54 6.65 3.43 -1.92
CA ARG A 54 6.20 2.38 -1.01
C ARG A 54 5.63 2.95 0.29
N VAL A 55 6.31 3.93 0.89
CA VAL A 55 5.86 4.57 2.14
C VAL A 55 4.51 5.28 1.93
N ILE A 56 4.38 6.09 0.88
CA ILE A 56 3.15 6.84 0.62
C ILE A 56 1.97 5.92 0.31
N LEU A 57 2.16 4.90 -0.53
CA LEU A 57 1.09 3.94 -0.83
C LEU A 57 0.70 3.15 0.44
N GLY A 58 1.68 2.68 1.21
CA GLY A 58 1.45 1.96 2.46
C GLY A 58 0.74 2.78 3.52
N ASP A 59 1.18 4.01 3.79
CA ASP A 59 0.52 4.91 4.74
C ASP A 59 -0.89 5.29 4.28
N THR A 60 -1.12 5.47 2.98
CA THR A 60 -2.45 5.73 2.43
C THR A 60 -3.38 4.54 2.65
N VAL A 61 -2.90 3.31 2.41
CA VAL A 61 -3.66 2.07 2.71
C VAL A 61 -3.98 1.97 4.19
N ARG A 62 -2.99 2.18 5.06
CA ARG A 62 -3.17 2.13 6.51
C ARG A 62 -4.21 3.14 7.00
N LEU A 63 -4.13 4.39 6.57
CA LEU A 63 -5.11 5.43 6.92
C LEU A 63 -6.53 5.06 6.49
N LEU A 64 -6.68 4.43 5.32
CA LEU A 64 -7.98 3.95 4.85
C LEU A 64 -8.48 2.77 5.67
N LEU A 65 -7.61 1.82 6.03
CA LEU A 65 -7.97 0.68 6.88
C LEU A 65 -8.43 1.14 8.26
N GLU A 66 -7.67 2.01 8.93
CA GLU A 66 -8.04 2.59 10.23
C GLU A 66 -9.40 3.31 10.19
N GLU A 67 -9.72 3.90 9.03
CA GLU A 67 -10.98 4.59 8.86
C GLU A 67 -12.15 3.62 8.52
N VAL A 68 -11.91 2.57 7.73
CA VAL A 68 -12.92 1.54 7.38
C VAL A 68 -13.20 0.61 8.57
N LEU A 69 -12.17 0.26 9.34
CA LEU A 69 -12.17 -0.74 10.41
C LEU A 69 -11.67 -0.10 11.72
N PRO A 70 -12.46 0.79 12.35
CA PRO A 70 -12.03 1.54 13.53
C PRO A 70 -11.77 0.68 14.76
N ASP A 71 -12.37 -0.51 14.83
CA ASP A 71 -12.22 -1.46 15.94
C ASP A 71 -10.98 -2.36 15.81
N GLY A 72 -10.23 -2.22 14.71
CA GLY A 72 -9.08 -3.05 14.37
C GLY A 72 -9.34 -3.93 13.15
N VAL A 73 -8.28 -4.58 12.67
CA VAL A 73 -8.33 -5.45 11.48
C VAL A 73 -8.18 -6.90 11.92
N ASP A 74 -9.18 -7.74 11.65
CA ASP A 74 -9.08 -9.18 11.85
C ASP A 74 -8.92 -9.98 10.55
N GLY A 75 -8.82 -11.30 10.67
CA GLY A 75 -8.61 -12.18 9.52
C GLY A 75 -9.80 -12.26 8.57
N ASP A 76 -11.03 -12.08 9.06
CA ASP A 76 -12.23 -12.11 8.23
C ASP A 76 -12.39 -10.79 7.47
N ASP A 77 -12.07 -9.66 8.11
CA ASP A 77 -12.01 -8.34 7.47
C ASP A 77 -11.02 -8.35 6.29
N LEU A 78 -9.82 -8.90 6.49
CA LEU A 78 -8.81 -9.02 5.43
C LEU A 78 -9.30 -9.91 4.29
N ARG A 79 -9.93 -11.05 4.60
CA ARG A 79 -10.50 -11.95 3.59
C ARG A 79 -11.57 -11.25 2.76
N GLU A 80 -12.42 -10.42 3.39
CA GLU A 80 -13.44 -9.66 2.69
C GLU A 80 -12.83 -8.61 1.76
N ILE A 81 -11.90 -7.78 2.26
CA ILE A 81 -11.23 -6.73 1.49
C ILE A 81 -10.50 -7.33 0.28
N ILE A 82 -9.66 -8.36 0.51
CA ILE A 82 -8.91 -9.03 -0.55
C ILE A 82 -9.87 -9.67 -1.56
N GLY A 83 -10.90 -10.38 -1.07
CA GLY A 83 -11.88 -11.04 -1.92
C GLY A 83 -12.66 -10.06 -2.79
N ARG A 84 -13.09 -8.91 -2.23
CA ARG A 84 -13.82 -7.88 -2.96
C ARG A 84 -12.93 -7.17 -3.98
N GLY A 85 -11.72 -6.78 -3.58
CA GLY A 85 -10.74 -6.14 -4.46
C GLY A 85 -10.37 -7.02 -5.65
N ALA A 86 -10.04 -8.29 -5.40
CA ALA A 86 -9.71 -9.25 -6.46
C ALA A 86 -10.88 -9.51 -7.42
N ARG A 87 -12.10 -9.71 -6.90
CA ARG A 87 -13.29 -9.90 -7.75
C ARG A 87 -13.61 -8.69 -8.60
N THR A 88 -13.42 -7.48 -8.07
CA THR A 88 -13.67 -6.22 -8.78
C THR A 88 -12.63 -5.96 -9.87
N ALA A 89 -11.37 -6.34 -9.62
CA ALA A 89 -10.27 -6.14 -10.55
C ALA A 89 -10.21 -7.19 -11.68
N ALA A 90 -10.59 -8.44 -11.38
CA ALA A 90 -10.43 -9.58 -12.29
C ALA A 90 -10.94 -9.37 -13.74
N PRO A 91 -12.05 -8.65 -14.02
CA PRO A 91 -12.51 -8.45 -15.39
C PRO A 91 -11.58 -7.62 -16.28
N TRP A 92 -10.74 -6.75 -15.70
CA TRP A 92 -9.89 -5.81 -16.45
C TRP A 92 -8.41 -5.89 -16.11
N PHE A 93 -8.05 -6.48 -14.96
CA PHE A 93 -6.67 -6.76 -14.56
C PHE A 93 -6.45 -8.27 -14.41
N PRO A 94 -6.06 -8.98 -15.50
CA PRO A 94 -5.86 -10.43 -15.46
C PRO A 94 -4.74 -10.89 -14.51
N GLY A 95 -3.80 -9.99 -14.17
CA GLY A 95 -2.68 -10.26 -13.27
C GLY A 95 -3.00 -10.10 -11.79
N VAL A 96 -4.28 -9.91 -11.42
CA VAL A 96 -4.65 -9.75 -10.01
C VAL A 96 -4.41 -11.02 -9.21
N ASP A 97 -3.69 -10.89 -8.10
CA ASP A 97 -3.26 -11.96 -7.21
C ASP A 97 -3.60 -11.60 -5.75
N PRO A 98 -4.54 -12.32 -5.12
CA PRO A 98 -4.87 -12.18 -3.69
C PRO A 98 -3.66 -12.31 -2.76
N GLY A 99 -2.66 -13.13 -3.10
CA GLY A 99 -1.44 -13.30 -2.31
C GLY A 99 -0.59 -12.02 -2.27
N VAL A 100 -0.51 -11.29 -3.37
CA VAL A 100 0.19 -10.00 -3.41
C VAL A 100 -0.58 -8.94 -2.61
N MET A 101 -1.92 -8.97 -2.61
CA MET A 101 -2.72 -8.10 -1.76
C MET A 101 -2.46 -8.33 -0.27
N VAL A 102 -2.26 -9.59 0.16
CA VAL A 102 -1.82 -9.89 1.54
C VAL A 102 -0.50 -9.20 1.84
N VAL A 103 0.50 -9.32 0.96
CA VAL A 103 1.81 -8.68 1.15
C VAL A 103 1.69 -7.16 1.30
N VAL A 104 0.85 -6.52 0.47
CA VAL A 104 0.60 -5.08 0.57
C VAL A 104 -0.04 -4.71 1.91
N LEU A 105 -1.10 -5.42 2.32
CA LEU A 105 -1.81 -5.14 3.56
C LEU A 105 -0.92 -5.37 4.79
N SER A 106 -0.19 -6.48 4.82
CA SER A 106 0.81 -6.75 5.86
C SER A 106 1.86 -5.64 5.94
N GLY A 107 2.41 -5.22 4.79
CA GLY A 107 3.38 -4.12 4.75
C GLY A 107 2.81 -2.78 5.23
N ALA A 108 1.56 -2.46 4.89
CA ALA A 108 0.87 -1.25 5.38
C ALA A 108 0.63 -1.28 6.90
N LEU A 109 0.46 -2.48 7.48
CA LEU A 109 0.33 -2.70 8.91
C LEU A 109 1.69 -2.83 9.63
N GLY A 110 2.82 -2.64 8.93
CA GLY A 110 4.17 -2.76 9.48
C GLY A 110 4.62 -4.21 9.72
N ILE A 111 3.90 -5.19 9.19
CA ILE A 111 4.26 -6.60 9.21
C ILE A 111 5.14 -6.88 7.99
N HIS A 112 6.43 -7.00 8.23
CA HIS A 112 7.41 -7.38 7.22
C HIS A 112 7.85 -8.82 7.50
N PRO A 113 7.67 -9.77 6.57
CA PRO A 113 8.10 -11.16 6.76
C PRO A 113 9.61 -11.30 6.92
N ASP A 114 10.36 -10.24 6.59
CA ASP A 114 11.82 -10.14 6.71
C ASP A 114 12.27 -9.59 8.07
N SER A 115 11.34 -9.19 8.96
CA SER A 115 11.71 -8.90 10.34
C SER A 115 12.20 -10.19 10.97
N PRO A 116 13.48 -10.27 11.41
CA PRO A 116 13.94 -11.43 12.15
C PRO A 116 12.98 -11.67 13.32
N PRO A 117 12.65 -12.92 13.66
CA PRO A 117 11.86 -13.20 14.85
C PRO A 117 12.51 -12.48 16.05
N ASP A 118 11.66 -11.96 16.94
CA ASP A 118 12.14 -11.22 18.11
C ASP A 118 13.13 -12.11 18.86
N SER A 119 14.41 -11.73 18.89
CA SER A 119 15.45 -12.52 19.56
C SER A 119 15.21 -12.63 21.08
N ARG A 120 14.23 -11.89 21.63
CA ARG A 120 13.71 -12.05 22.99
C ARG A 120 12.73 -13.23 23.17
N THR A 121 12.12 -13.77 22.12
CA THR A 121 11.20 -14.92 22.21
C THR A 121 11.89 -16.26 21.99
N GLY A 122 13.13 -16.29 21.49
CA GLY A 122 14.03 -17.45 21.55
C GLY A 122 13.62 -18.69 20.75
N GLU A 123 12.55 -18.63 19.97
CA GLU A 123 12.03 -19.76 19.19
C GLU A 123 12.43 -19.61 17.72
N GLU A 124 13.72 -19.84 17.41
CA GLU A 124 14.18 -20.03 16.04
C GLU A 124 14.11 -21.53 15.68
N ARG A 125 13.00 -22.00 15.11
CA ARG A 125 12.96 -23.31 14.43
C ARG A 125 13.56 -23.12 13.03
N PRO A 126 14.58 -23.91 12.62
CA PRO A 126 15.03 -23.91 11.24
C PRO A 126 13.88 -24.30 10.30
N PRO A 127 13.72 -23.64 9.14
CA PRO A 127 12.67 -24.02 8.19
C PRO A 127 12.89 -25.46 7.70
N GLU A 128 11.85 -26.29 7.81
CA GLU A 128 11.85 -27.67 7.34
C GLU A 128 11.58 -27.67 5.81
N PRO A 129 12.48 -28.23 4.98
CA PRO A 129 12.41 -28.13 3.51
C PRO A 129 11.12 -28.68 2.88
N ASP A 130 10.46 -29.60 3.58
CA ASP A 130 9.28 -30.34 3.11
C ASP A 130 7.99 -29.93 3.85
N ASP A 131 8.05 -28.97 4.79
CA ASP A 131 6.87 -28.43 5.45
C ASP A 131 6.23 -27.38 4.52
N PRO A 132 5.01 -27.62 4.00
CA PRO A 132 4.33 -26.67 3.12
C PRO A 132 4.09 -25.31 3.79
N TRP A 133 4.13 -25.26 5.13
CA TRP A 133 3.99 -24.05 5.92
C TRP A 133 5.30 -23.29 6.13
N ASP A 134 6.47 -23.95 5.96
CA ASP A 134 7.80 -23.31 6.01
C ASP A 134 8.29 -22.85 4.63
N ALA A 135 7.61 -23.27 3.54
CA ALA A 135 7.91 -22.80 2.19
C ALA A 135 7.67 -21.28 2.07
N VAL A 136 8.76 -20.51 2.03
CA VAL A 136 8.68 -19.06 1.79
C VAL A 136 8.22 -18.82 0.35
N PRO A 137 7.04 -18.20 0.11
CA PRO A 137 6.58 -17.91 -1.23
C PRO A 137 7.55 -16.95 -1.93
N PRO A 138 7.70 -17.04 -3.26
CA PRO A 138 8.57 -16.13 -4.00
C PRO A 138 8.12 -14.69 -3.75
N ARG A 139 9.07 -13.80 -3.45
CA ARG A 139 8.75 -12.39 -3.21
C ARG A 139 8.13 -11.78 -4.47
N PRO A 140 6.97 -11.11 -4.37
CA PRO A 140 6.39 -10.39 -5.49
C PRO A 140 7.33 -9.31 -6.01
N SER A 141 7.24 -9.00 -7.31
CA SER A 141 7.99 -7.90 -7.90
C SER A 141 7.48 -6.54 -7.40
N ALA A 142 8.33 -5.51 -7.42
CA ALA A 142 7.93 -4.15 -7.06
C ALA A 142 6.75 -3.64 -7.91
N ALA A 143 6.74 -3.97 -9.21
CA ALA A 143 5.61 -3.68 -10.10
C ALA A 143 4.31 -4.32 -9.60
N SER A 144 4.36 -5.61 -9.25
CA SER A 144 3.20 -6.32 -8.72
C SER A 144 2.71 -5.68 -7.42
N VAL A 145 3.61 -5.38 -6.48
CA VAL A 145 3.24 -4.73 -5.21
C VAL A 145 2.58 -3.36 -5.46
N THR A 146 3.14 -2.53 -6.34
CA THR A 146 2.59 -1.22 -6.69
C THR A 146 1.20 -1.32 -7.31
N GLN A 147 1.01 -2.21 -8.31
CA GLN A 147 -0.28 -2.41 -8.96
C GLN A 147 -1.36 -2.87 -7.95
N HIS A 148 -1.04 -3.84 -7.10
CA HIS A 148 -1.98 -4.37 -6.12
C HIS A 148 -2.31 -3.36 -5.00
N ALA A 149 -1.35 -2.52 -4.62
CA ALA A 149 -1.61 -1.41 -3.70
C ALA A 149 -2.61 -0.40 -4.29
N VAL A 150 -2.48 -0.05 -5.57
CA VAL A 150 -3.45 0.84 -6.22
C VAL A 150 -4.84 0.21 -6.29
N VAL A 151 -4.95 -1.08 -6.63
CA VAL A 151 -6.22 -1.80 -6.65
C VAL A 151 -6.89 -1.77 -5.27
N LEU A 152 -6.14 -2.06 -4.20
CA LEU A 152 -6.64 -1.99 -2.83
C LEU A 152 -7.09 -0.58 -2.44
N LEU A 153 -6.30 0.45 -2.79
CA LEU A 153 -6.68 1.84 -2.53
C LEU A 153 -7.98 2.22 -3.22
N ALA A 154 -8.15 1.84 -4.49
CA ALA A 154 -9.38 2.13 -5.23
C ALA A 154 -10.60 1.44 -4.61
N ASP A 155 -10.45 0.17 -4.20
CA ASP A 155 -11.50 -0.60 -3.51
C ASP A 155 -11.87 0.03 -2.16
N LEU A 156 -10.89 0.31 -1.28
CA LEU A 156 -11.13 0.94 0.03
C LEU A 156 -11.78 2.33 -0.09
N LEU A 157 -11.35 3.13 -1.08
CA LEU A 157 -11.97 4.43 -1.34
C LEU A 157 -13.42 4.31 -1.81
N SER A 158 -13.77 3.24 -2.53
CA SER A 158 -15.15 3.02 -2.99
C SER A 158 -16.11 2.78 -1.83
N VAL A 159 -15.64 2.23 -0.71
CA VAL A 159 -16.43 1.99 0.50
C VAL A 159 -16.68 3.29 1.28
N ARG A 160 -15.68 4.17 1.39
CA ARG A 160 -15.75 5.37 2.25
C ARG A 160 -16.29 6.62 1.57
N GLY A 161 -16.26 6.68 0.23
CA GLY A 161 -16.77 7.82 -0.54
C GLY A 161 -16.01 9.15 -0.38
N ARG A 162 -14.94 9.19 0.42
CA ARG A 162 -14.06 10.37 0.56
C ARG A 162 -13.03 10.44 -0.57
N PRO A 163 -12.62 11.64 -1.01
CA PRO A 163 -11.63 11.79 -2.07
C PRO A 163 -10.22 11.41 -1.59
N LEU A 164 -9.45 10.75 -2.47
CA LEU A 164 -8.05 10.34 -2.27
C LEU A 164 -7.15 11.47 -1.74
N ARG A 165 -7.37 12.70 -2.22
CA ARG A 165 -6.53 13.87 -1.93
C ARG A 165 -6.21 14.03 -0.45
N GLY A 166 -7.22 13.90 0.42
CA GLY A 166 -7.02 14.09 1.86
C GLY A 166 -6.10 13.03 2.49
N TYR A 167 -6.12 11.81 1.97
CA TYR A 167 -5.24 10.73 2.44
C TYR A 167 -3.80 10.92 1.95
N LEU A 168 -3.61 11.36 0.70
CA LEU A 168 -2.27 11.68 0.19
C LEU A 168 -1.64 12.84 0.97
N GLU A 169 -2.38 13.92 1.22
CA GLU A 169 -1.90 15.05 2.02
C GLU A 169 -1.49 14.61 3.45
N ALA A 170 -2.27 13.72 4.07
CA ALA A 170 -1.93 13.14 5.36
C ALA A 170 -0.67 12.26 5.30
N ALA A 171 -0.56 11.38 4.30
CA ALA A 171 0.60 10.50 4.12
C ALA A 171 1.90 11.30 3.90
N PHE A 172 1.88 12.31 3.03
CA PHE A 172 3.04 13.18 2.81
C PHE A 172 3.41 14.00 4.04
N THR A 173 2.42 14.50 4.80
CA THR A 173 2.67 15.21 6.06
C THR A 173 3.39 14.31 7.07
N GLU A 174 2.97 13.06 7.19
CA GLU A 174 3.58 12.10 8.11
C GLU A 174 4.99 11.69 7.66
N MET A 175 5.21 11.47 6.36
CA MET A 175 6.54 11.16 5.81
C MET A 175 7.53 12.31 6.09
N ALA A 176 7.16 13.55 5.78
CA ALA A 176 8.02 14.72 6.04
C ALA A 176 8.34 14.89 7.53
N ARG A 177 7.39 14.52 8.42
CA ARG A 177 7.61 14.52 9.86
C ARG A 177 8.66 13.47 10.27
N ARG A 178 8.62 12.26 9.71
CA ARG A 178 9.59 11.18 9.98
C ARG A 178 11.00 11.58 9.51
N GLU A 179 11.12 12.11 8.29
CA GLU A 179 12.40 12.58 7.73
C GLU A 179 13.08 13.67 8.58
N THR A 180 12.28 14.56 9.19
CA THR A 180 12.81 15.62 10.07
C THR A 180 13.35 15.06 11.39
N VAL A 181 12.84 13.92 11.87
CA VAL A 181 13.29 13.30 13.14
C VAL A 181 14.58 12.50 12.96
N GLU A 182 14.83 11.97 11.77
CA GLU A 182 15.98 11.11 11.46
C GLU A 182 17.27 11.86 11.10
N GLN A 183 17.21 13.19 10.90
CA GLN A 183 18.38 14.05 10.69
C GLN A 183 18.73 14.84 11.97
N PRO A 184 19.62 14.33 12.86
CA PRO A 184 20.12 15.07 14.02
C PRO A 184 21.15 16.15 13.69
#